data_AF-A0A6J7KGI1-F1
#
_entry.id   AF-A0A6J7KGI1-F1
#
_cell.length_a   1.000
_cell.length_b   1.000
_cell.length_c   1.000
_cell.angle_alpha   90.00
_cell.angle_beta   90.00
_cell.angle_gamma   90.00
#
_symmetry.space_group_name_H-M   'P 1'
#
loop_
_entity.id
_entity.type
_entity.pdbx_description
1 polymer ?
#
loop_
_entity_poly.entity_id
_entity_poly.type
_entity_poly.pdbx_seq_one_letter_code
_entity_poly.pdbx_strand_id
1 'polypeptide(L)'
;MGDFGSFECSATSCDYASAQVDHGPGMLVERELRSCAACGGLTSVLTVRFGENGPEPASGRGRCPECGSQRLRKIDDSEDAADTLPCPRCASPLLWHSLGMWD
;
A
#
# COMPACT_ATOMS: atom_id res chain seq x y z
N MET A 1 17.28 6.55 4.17
CA MET A 1 16.54 6.98 2.98
C MET A 1 15.29 6.15 2.89
N GLY A 2 14.16 6.77 3.19
CA GLY A 2 12.83 6.24 2.96
C GLY A 2 12.32 6.62 1.58
N ASP A 3 11.34 5.88 1.10
CA ASP A 3 10.67 6.08 -0.18
C ASP A 3 9.16 6.18 0.04
N PHE A 4 8.51 6.99 -0.79
CA PHE A 4 7.06 7.08 -0.79
C PHE A 4 6.54 7.16 -2.22
N GLY A 5 5.43 6.49 -2.45
CA GLY A 5 4.85 6.37 -3.77
C GLY A 5 3.43 5.84 -3.75
N SER A 6 2.90 5.55 -4.93
CA SER A 6 1.57 4.99 -5.07
C SER A 6 1.52 3.88 -6.12
N PHE A 7 0.72 2.87 -5.82
CA PHE A 7 0.37 1.82 -6.78
C PHE A 7 -0.91 2.19 -7.52
N GLU A 8 -0.89 2.08 -8.84
CA GLU A 8 -2.00 2.36 -9.75
C GLU A 8 -2.22 1.20 -10.72
N CYS A 9 -3.46 1.01 -11.19
CA CYS A 9 -3.73 -0.01 -12.20
C CYS A 9 -3.33 0.50 -13.59
N SER A 10 -2.52 -0.26 -14.33
CA SER A 10 -2.04 0.15 -15.67
C SER A 10 -3.14 0.32 -16.71
N ALA A 11 -4.26 -0.39 -16.58
CA ALA A 11 -5.38 -0.25 -17.51
C ALA A 11 -6.15 1.04 -17.24
N THR A 12 -6.13 1.97 -18.19
CA THR A 12 -6.86 3.26 -18.12
C THR A 12 -8.38 3.12 -18.02
N SER A 13 -8.94 1.97 -18.39
CA SER A 13 -10.36 1.64 -18.22
C SER A 13 -10.71 1.15 -16.81
N CYS A 14 -9.70 0.94 -15.96
CA CYS A 14 -9.83 0.46 -14.60
C CYS A 14 -9.89 1.66 -13.66
N ASP A 15 -11.11 2.09 -13.31
CA ASP A 15 -11.37 3.21 -12.38
C ASP A 15 -11.10 2.82 -10.92
N TYR A 16 -9.94 2.21 -10.66
CA TYR A 16 -9.55 1.77 -9.33
C TYR A 16 -8.56 2.75 -8.73
N ALA A 17 -8.91 3.25 -7.54
CA ALA A 17 -8.13 4.26 -6.83
C ALA A 17 -6.74 3.76 -6.46
N SER A 18 -5.77 4.68 -6.51
CA SER A 18 -4.39 4.44 -6.13
C SER A 18 -4.25 4.11 -4.64
N ALA A 19 -3.25 3.31 -4.29
CA ALA A 19 -2.91 3.02 -2.90
C ALA A 19 -1.50 3.54 -2.58
N GLN A 20 -1.39 4.43 -1.61
CA GLN A 20 -0.12 5.05 -1.20
C GLN A 20 0.68 4.13 -0.29
N VAL A 21 2.00 4.14 -0.42
CA VAL A 21 2.91 3.37 0.43
C VAL A 21 4.07 4.26 0.85
N ASP A 22 4.49 4.09 2.10
CA ASP A 22 5.48 4.90 2.80
C ASP A 22 6.42 3.93 3.51
N HIS A 23 7.71 3.90 3.13
CA HIS A 23 8.69 2.97 3.70
C HIS A 23 9.98 3.66 4.13
N GLY A 24 10.62 3.10 5.15
CA GLY A 24 12.03 3.32 5.42
C GLY A 24 12.37 4.43 6.41
N PRO A 25 13.68 4.60 6.72
CA PRO A 25 14.17 5.52 7.74
C PRO A 25 13.83 6.98 7.40
N GLY A 26 13.47 7.77 8.43
CA GLY A 26 13.15 9.20 8.29
C GLY A 26 11.67 9.49 8.11
N MET A 27 10.87 8.48 7.77
CA MET A 27 9.41 8.61 7.67
C MET A 27 8.78 8.75 9.06
N LEU A 28 7.79 9.62 9.21
CA LEU A 28 6.99 9.73 10.45
C LEU A 28 6.02 8.55 10.62
N VAL A 29 5.72 7.87 9.52
CA VAL A 29 4.82 6.71 9.45
C VAL A 29 5.34 5.72 8.43
N GLU A 30 5.17 4.43 8.71
CA GLU A 30 5.28 3.40 7.68
C GLU A 30 3.90 2.85 7.37
N ARG A 31 3.69 2.60 6.08
CA ARG A 31 2.50 1.95 5.56
C ARG A 31 2.92 0.73 4.77
N GLU A 32 2.05 -0.25 4.73
CA GLU A 32 2.21 -1.39 3.84
C GLU A 32 0.96 -1.59 2.99
N LEU A 33 1.17 -2.11 1.80
CA LEU A 33 0.08 -2.45 0.90
C LEU A 33 -0.52 -3.80 1.29
N ARG A 34 -1.85 -3.86 1.35
CA ARG A 34 -2.59 -5.09 1.59
C ARG A 34 -3.70 -5.30 0.58
N SER A 35 -3.93 -6.56 0.21
CA SER A 35 -5.09 -6.98 -0.57
C SER A 35 -6.18 -7.57 0.32
N CYS A 36 -7.44 -7.28 -0.01
CA CYS A 36 -8.58 -7.85 0.70
C CYS A 36 -8.91 -9.24 0.15
N ALA A 37 -8.86 -10.27 1.00
CA ALA A 37 -9.20 -11.64 0.61
C ALA A 37 -10.70 -11.84 0.31
N ALA A 38 -11.56 -10.86 0.59
CA ALA A 38 -13.01 -10.95 0.36
C ALA A 38 -13.43 -10.38 -1.00
N CYS A 39 -12.92 -9.20 -1.38
CA CYS A 39 -13.29 -8.52 -2.63
C CYS A 39 -12.11 -8.19 -3.55
N GLY A 40 -10.89 -8.59 -3.17
CA GLY A 40 -9.66 -8.30 -3.90
C GLY A 40 -9.07 -6.91 -3.63
N GLY A 41 -9.87 -5.92 -3.22
CA GLY A 41 -9.44 -4.52 -3.12
C GLY A 41 -8.12 -4.30 -2.36
N LEU A 42 -7.26 -3.44 -2.90
CA LEU A 42 -6.04 -2.94 -2.28
C LEU A 42 -6.36 -1.86 -1.25
N THR A 43 -5.53 -1.80 -0.22
CA THR A 43 -5.58 -0.74 0.78
C THR A 43 -4.23 -0.59 1.44
N SER A 44 -3.88 0.65 1.73
CA SER A 44 -2.69 0.99 2.51
C SER A 44 -3.01 0.96 3.99
N VAL A 45 -2.22 0.21 4.75
CA VAL A 45 -2.40 0.07 6.20
C VAL A 45 -1.20 0.64 6.91
N LEU A 46 -1.44 1.57 7.82
CA LEU A 46 -0.43 2.10 8.74
C LEU A 46 0.08 0.97 9.65
N THR A 47 1.38 0.73 9.63
CA THR A 47 2.07 -0.33 10.40
C THR A 47 2.90 0.23 11.55
N VAL A 48 3.54 1.38 11.35
CA VAL A 48 4.41 2.04 12.34
C VAL A 48 4.14 3.53 12.36
N ARG A 49 4.21 4.14 13.54
CA ARG A 49 4.33 5.59 13.74
C ARG A 49 5.64 5.86 14.47
N PHE A 50 6.39 6.87 14.06
CA PHE A 50 7.60 7.27 14.77
C PHE A 50 7.28 8.45 15.68
N GLY A 51 7.29 8.20 16.98
CA GLY A 51 7.08 9.19 18.03
C GLY A 51 8.39 9.64 18.68
N GLU A 52 8.30 10.49 19.70
CA GLU A 52 9.45 11.00 20.46
C GLU A 52 10.31 9.87 21.08
N ASN A 53 9.68 8.71 21.38
CA ASN A 53 10.33 7.57 22.00
C ASN A 53 10.76 6.48 20.99
N GLY A 54 10.66 6.75 19.67
CA GLY A 54 10.99 5.80 18.61
C GLY A 54 9.77 5.17 17.92
N PRO A 55 9.95 4.03 17.21
CA PRO A 55 8.88 3.39 16.44
C PRO A 55 7.83 2.74 17.35
N GLU A 56 6.57 3.11 17.14
CA GLU A 56 5.40 2.56 17.80
C GLU A 56 4.55 1.77 16.79
N PRO A 57 4.26 0.48 17.04
CA PRO A 57 3.43 -0.30 16.13
C PRO A 57 2.01 0.25 16.11
N ALA A 58 1.52 0.60 14.92
CA ALA A 58 0.14 0.95 14.73
C ALA A 58 -0.68 -0.36 14.67
N SER A 59 -1.47 -0.63 15.70
CA SER A 59 -2.30 -1.85 15.81
C SER A 59 -3.47 -1.93 14.82
N GLY A 60 -3.37 -1.24 13.68
CA GLY A 60 -4.38 -1.21 12.64
C GLY A 60 -4.44 -2.53 11.90
N ARG A 61 -5.38 -3.42 12.25
CA ARG A 61 -5.73 -4.57 11.38
C ARG A 61 -6.25 -4.14 10.00
N GLY A 62 -6.47 -2.83 9.79
CA GLY A 62 -7.07 -2.25 8.61
C GLY A 62 -8.51 -2.73 8.40
N ARG A 63 -9.25 -2.03 7.56
CA ARG A 63 -10.50 -2.53 6.97
C ARG A 63 -10.44 -2.21 5.50
N CYS A 64 -10.87 -3.16 4.67
CA CYS A 64 -11.02 -2.89 3.26
C CYS A 64 -12.08 -1.78 3.07
N PRO A 65 -11.76 -0.66 2.39
CA PRO A 65 -12.71 0.42 2.20
C PRO A 65 -13.91 0.01 1.35
N GLU A 66 -13.72 -0.96 0.45
CA GLU A 66 -14.74 -1.43 -0.48
C GLU A 66 -15.84 -2.28 0.19
N CYS A 67 -15.45 -3.19 1.08
CA CYS A 67 -16.37 -4.21 1.63
C CYS A 67 -16.39 -4.27 3.16
N GLY A 68 -15.60 -3.46 3.86
CA GLY A 68 -15.51 -3.42 5.31
C GLY A 68 -14.83 -4.62 5.98
N SER A 69 -14.39 -5.61 5.19
CA SER A 69 -13.72 -6.82 5.67
C SER A 69 -12.36 -6.51 6.31
N GLN A 70 -12.06 -7.23 7.39
CA GLN A 70 -10.74 -7.21 8.06
C GLN A 70 -9.79 -8.31 7.55
N ARG A 71 -10.22 -9.10 6.57
CA ARG A 71 -9.42 -10.19 5.98
C ARG A 71 -8.42 -9.61 4.98
N LEU A 72 -7.45 -8.87 5.48
CA LEU A 72 -6.39 -8.25 4.68
C LEU A 72 -5.14 -9.13 4.67
N ARG A 73 -4.50 -9.28 3.51
CA ARG A 73 -3.24 -10.00 3.32
C ARG A 73 -2.18 -9.02 2.86
N LYS A 74 -0.99 -9.07 3.47
CA LYS A 74 0.18 -8.34 2.99
C LYS A 74 0.50 -8.80 1.57
N ILE A 75 0.84 -7.86 0.70
CA ILE A 75 1.44 -8.12 -0.61
C ILE A 75 2.82 -7.45 -0.64
N ASP A 76 3.64 -7.86 -1.60
CA ASP A 76 4.95 -7.24 -1.83
C ASP A 76 4.73 -5.83 -2.40
N ASP A 77 5.09 -4.82 -1.63
CA ASP A 77 4.94 -3.40 -1.98
C ASP A 77 6.23 -2.75 -2.48
N SER A 78 7.23 -3.56 -2.84
CA SER A 78 8.42 -3.06 -3.51
C SER A 78 8.11 -2.57 -4.93
N GLU A 79 8.86 -1.55 -5.38
CA GLU A 79 8.83 -1.06 -6.76
C GLU A 79 9.04 -2.19 -7.78
N ASP A 80 10.01 -3.07 -7.50
CA ASP A 80 10.35 -4.22 -8.35
C ASP A 80 9.23 -5.26 -8.47
N ALA A 81 8.28 -5.29 -7.53
CA ALA A 81 7.16 -6.23 -7.56
C ALA A 81 5.95 -5.68 -8.33
N ALA A 82 5.89 -4.37 -8.62
CA ALA A 82 4.69 -3.70 -9.12
C ALA A 82 4.12 -4.33 -10.40
N ASP A 83 4.97 -4.62 -11.37
CA ASP A 83 4.58 -5.21 -12.66
C ASP A 83 4.12 -6.67 -12.55
N THR A 84 4.48 -7.35 -11.47
CA THR A 84 4.06 -8.72 -11.17
C THR A 84 2.74 -8.81 -10.40
N LEU A 85 2.30 -7.71 -9.79
CA LEU A 85 1.08 -7.67 -8.98
C LEU A 85 -0.14 -7.36 -9.86
N PRO A 86 -1.15 -8.24 -9.91
CA PRO A 86 -2.37 -7.95 -10.65
C PRO A 86 -3.27 -6.98 -9.88
N CYS A 87 -3.75 -5.93 -10.57
CA CYS A 87 -4.79 -5.07 -10.09
C CYS A 87 -6.06 -5.90 -9.78
N PRO A 88 -6.64 -5.81 -8.57
CA PRO A 88 -7.70 -6.73 -8.17
C PRO A 88 -9.04 -6.51 -8.87
N ARG A 89 -9.25 -5.33 -9.47
CA ARG A 89 -10.50 -5.00 -10.17
C ARG A 89 -10.52 -5.47 -11.62
N CYS A 90 -9.40 -5.34 -12.33
CA CYS A 90 -9.32 -5.54 -13.78
C CYS A 90 -8.19 -6.49 -14.23
N ALA A 91 -7.43 -7.05 -13.29
CA ALA A 91 -6.31 -7.96 -13.51
C ALA A 91 -5.15 -7.39 -14.35
N SER A 92 -5.18 -6.11 -14.72
CA SER A 92 -4.03 -5.43 -15.34
C SER A 92 -2.86 -5.36 -14.36
N PRO A 93 -1.60 -5.32 -14.81
CA PRO A 93 -0.47 -5.06 -13.93
C PRO A 93 -0.66 -3.79 -13.11
N LEU A 94 -0.14 -3.76 -11.89
CA LEU A 94 0.04 -2.52 -11.14
C LEU A 94 1.28 -1.78 -11.66
N LEU A 95 1.25 -0.46 -11.51
CA LEU A 95 2.36 0.44 -11.78
C LEU A 95 2.74 1.12 -10.47
N TRP A 96 4.03 1.19 -10.21
CA TRP A 96 4.56 2.03 -9.15
C TRP A 96 4.83 3.43 -9.67
N HIS A 97 4.36 4.42 -8.92
CA HIS A 97 4.66 5.83 -9.14
C HIS A 97 5.42 6.35 -7.92
N SER A 98 6.74 6.52 -8.07
CA SER A 98 7.55 7.20 -7.06
C SER A 98 7.10 8.66 -6.92
N LEU A 99 6.76 9.06 -5.69
CA LEU A 99 6.38 10.43 -5.36
C LEU A 99 7.52 11.19 -4.69
N GLY A 100 8.56 10.49 -4.26
CA GLY A 100 9.81 11.07 -3.80
C GLY A 100 10.59 10.14 -2.88
N MET A 101 11.72 10.67 -2.38
CA MET A 101 12.56 10.05 -1.37
C MET A 101 12.67 10.99 -0.17
N TRP A 102 12.84 10.40 1.01
CA TRP A 102 13.10 11.11 2.25
C TRP A 102 14.45 10.68 2.80
N ASP A 103 15.28 11.64 3.22
CA ASP A 103 16.60 11.38 3.81
C ASP A 103 16.54 10.97 5.29
#